data_AF-A0A2N2KWR6-F1
#
_entry.id   AF-A0A2N2KWR6-F1
#
_cell.length_a   1.000
_cell.length_b   1.000
_cell.length_c   1.000
_cell.angle_alpha   90.00
_cell.angle_beta   90.00
_cell.angle_gamma   90.00
#
_symmetry.space_group_name_H-M   'P 1'
#
loop_
_entity.id
_entity.type
_entity.pdbx_description
1 polymer ?
#
loop_
_entity_poly.entity_id
_entity_poly.type
_entity_poly.pdbx_seq_one_letter_code
_entity_poly.pdbx_strand_id
1 'polypeptide(L)'
;MSRYMAYCGLYCGACCSMITKEKQEGVPSATAMHTEADEQPCMGCDAEYQKDCEFVLCNKTHGTESCAFCPEFPCEMITKFKDEVWEHHQVVLQNLFRIREAGIEKWLEEQAEYWKCPACGCRTQWYQTTCTQCGEKIERRI
;
A
#
# COMPACT_ATOMS: atom_id res chain seq x y z
N MET A 1 10.09 -9.67 1.15
CA MET A 1 9.59 -8.29 1.20
C MET A 1 8.97 -7.98 2.55
N SER A 2 9.12 -6.76 3.06
CA SER A 2 8.47 -6.31 4.29
C SER A 2 6.95 -6.24 4.14
N ARG A 3 6.21 -6.56 5.21
CA ARG A 3 4.73 -6.51 5.21
C ARG A 3 4.24 -5.11 4.85
N TYR A 4 3.23 -5.03 3.99
CA TYR A 4 2.62 -3.82 3.43
C TYR A 4 3.45 -3.00 2.44
N MET A 5 4.69 -3.40 2.19
CA MET A 5 5.49 -2.81 1.14
C MET A 5 5.08 -3.43 -0.21
N ALA A 6 5.02 -2.60 -1.25
CA ALA A 6 4.90 -3.04 -2.63
C ALA A 6 6.06 -2.47 -3.45
N TYR A 7 6.55 -3.21 -4.44
CA TYR A 7 7.67 -2.77 -5.29
C TYR A 7 7.42 -1.38 -5.92
N CYS A 8 6.18 -1.10 -6.31
CA CYS A 8 5.73 0.16 -6.93
C CYS A 8 5.54 1.31 -5.92
N GLY A 9 5.74 1.10 -4.61
CA GLY A 9 5.60 2.16 -3.60
C GLY A 9 4.17 2.40 -3.10
N LEU A 10 3.22 1.54 -3.47
CA LEU A 10 1.92 1.51 -2.80
C LEU A 10 2.05 0.98 -1.36
N TYR A 11 1.31 1.59 -0.44
CA TYR A 11 1.17 1.08 0.92
C TYR A 11 0.01 0.09 1.00
N CYS A 12 0.32 -1.20 0.88
CA CYS A 12 -0.65 -2.30 0.92
C CYS A 12 -1.42 -2.37 2.25
N GLY A 13 -0.97 -1.67 3.30
CA GLY A 13 -1.70 -1.55 4.55
C GLY A 13 -3.03 -0.78 4.40
N ALA A 14 -3.21 0.01 3.36
CA ALA A 14 -4.48 0.68 3.08
C ALA A 14 -5.28 0.03 1.94
N CYS A 15 -4.82 -1.12 1.41
CA CYS A 15 -5.50 -1.84 0.34
C CYS A 15 -6.62 -2.74 0.90
N CYS A 16 -7.82 -2.59 0.34
CA CYS A 16 -9.00 -3.41 0.59
C CYS A 16 -8.74 -4.92 0.41
N SER A 17 -8.17 -5.35 -0.73
CA SER A 17 -7.79 -6.75 -0.97
C SER A 17 -6.84 -7.33 0.09
N MET A 18 -5.90 -6.52 0.60
CA MET A 18 -5.01 -6.94 1.69
C MET A 18 -5.72 -7.01 3.04
N ILE A 19 -6.59 -6.03 3.33
CA ILE A 19 -7.43 -6.03 4.54
C ILE A 19 -8.36 -7.24 4.55
N THR A 20 -8.93 -7.63 3.40
CA THR A 20 -9.76 -8.83 3.25
C THR A 20 -8.99 -10.09 3.63
N LYS A 21 -7.78 -10.27 3.08
CA LYS A 21 -6.90 -11.39 3.48
C LYS A 21 -6.65 -11.39 4.98
N GLU A 22 -6.31 -10.24 5.54
CA GLU A 22 -5.95 -10.12 6.95
C GLU A 22 -7.12 -10.33 7.91
N LYS A 23 -8.35 -9.98 7.50
CA LYS A 23 -9.57 -10.36 8.22
C LYS A 23 -9.76 -11.87 8.27
N GLN A 24 -9.55 -12.56 7.14
CA GLN A 24 -9.62 -14.03 7.08
C GLN A 24 -8.54 -14.69 7.96
N GLU A 25 -7.37 -14.07 8.07
CA GLU A 25 -6.26 -14.51 8.91
C GLU A 25 -6.40 -14.07 10.38
N GLY A 26 -7.45 -13.33 10.75
CA GLY A 26 -7.69 -12.89 12.13
C GLY A 26 -6.77 -11.78 12.65
N VAL A 27 -6.17 -10.99 11.77
CA VAL A 27 -5.27 -9.89 12.15
C VAL A 27 -6.05 -8.81 12.90
N PRO A 28 -5.68 -8.46 14.16
CA PRO A 28 -6.48 -7.58 15.01
C PRO A 28 -6.80 -6.20 14.41
N SER A 29 -5.84 -5.57 13.73
CA SER A 29 -6.06 -4.25 13.12
C SER A 29 -7.02 -4.27 11.93
N ALA A 30 -7.18 -5.43 11.28
CA ALA A 30 -8.10 -5.62 10.17
C ALA A 30 -9.49 -6.07 10.66
N THR A 31 -9.55 -6.97 11.65
CA THR A 31 -10.81 -7.43 12.24
C THR A 31 -11.53 -6.35 13.06
N ALA A 32 -10.78 -5.39 13.62
CA ALA A 32 -11.34 -4.21 14.28
C ALA A 32 -12.00 -3.21 13.31
N MET A 33 -11.75 -3.32 12.00
CA MET A 33 -12.43 -2.49 11.01
C MET A 33 -13.85 -3.02 10.79
N HIS A 34 -14.87 -2.18 10.98
CA HIS A 34 -16.27 -2.52 10.71
C HIS A 34 -16.61 -2.37 9.22
N THR A 35 -15.84 -3.03 8.35
CA THR A 35 -16.09 -3.11 6.91
C THR A 35 -16.27 -4.57 6.52
N GLU A 36 -17.23 -4.86 5.65
CA GLU A 36 -17.32 -6.17 5.03
C GLU A 36 -16.17 -6.33 4.03
N ALA A 37 -15.68 -7.55 3.90
CA ALA A 37 -14.61 -7.90 2.97
C ALA A 37 -15.25 -8.35 1.65
N ASP A 38 -15.32 -7.45 0.66
CA ASP A 38 -15.99 -7.69 -0.62
C ASP A 38 -15.02 -7.85 -1.81
N GLU A 39 -13.71 -7.88 -1.53
CA GLU A 39 -12.67 -8.06 -2.55
C GLU A 39 -12.00 -9.44 -2.49
N GLN A 40 -11.37 -9.83 -3.60
CA GLN A 40 -10.49 -11.00 -3.62
C GLN A 40 -9.25 -10.75 -2.76
N PRO A 41 -8.85 -11.69 -1.89
CA PRO A 41 -7.68 -11.51 -1.04
C PRO A 41 -6.40 -11.44 -1.89
N CYS A 42 -5.58 -10.41 -1.65
CA CYS A 42 -4.27 -10.28 -2.30
C CYS A 42 -3.20 -11.03 -1.49
N MET A 43 -2.39 -11.86 -2.16
CA MET A 43 -1.34 -12.65 -1.50
C MET A 43 -0.01 -11.87 -1.31
N GLY A 44 0.03 -10.60 -1.71
CA GLY A 44 1.23 -9.75 -1.66
C GLY A 44 2.21 -10.01 -2.82
N CYS A 45 3.13 -9.08 -3.06
CA CYS A 45 4.02 -9.07 -4.23
C CYS A 45 4.99 -10.27 -4.32
N ASP A 46 5.28 -10.92 -3.19
CA ASP A 46 6.17 -12.09 -3.14
C ASP A 46 5.46 -13.42 -3.44
N ALA A 47 4.12 -13.41 -3.55
CA ALA A 47 3.36 -14.61 -3.85
C ALA A 47 3.70 -15.17 -5.23
N GLU A 48 3.74 -16.50 -5.34
CA GLU A 48 4.04 -17.20 -6.60
C GLU A 48 3.08 -16.84 -7.74
N TYR A 49 1.89 -16.32 -7.45
CA TYR A 49 0.87 -15.98 -8.44
C TYR A 49 0.92 -14.54 -8.95
N GLN A 50 1.79 -13.68 -8.39
CA GLN A 50 2.00 -12.30 -8.88
C GLN A 50 2.94 -12.26 -10.11
N LYS A 51 2.83 -13.24 -11.01
CA LYS A 51 3.71 -13.38 -12.18
C LYS A 51 3.42 -12.36 -13.27
N ASP A 52 2.21 -11.80 -13.30
CA ASP A 52 1.78 -10.89 -14.36
C ASP A 52 1.93 -9.41 -13.97
N CYS A 53 2.34 -9.11 -12.73
CA CYS A 53 2.60 -7.74 -12.30
C CYS A 53 3.95 -7.26 -12.87
N GLU A 54 3.90 -6.22 -13.72
CA GLU A 54 5.10 -5.66 -14.36
C GLU A 54 6.15 -5.17 -13.36
N PHE A 55 5.74 -4.61 -12.22
CA PHE A 55 6.67 -4.14 -11.19
C PHE A 55 7.38 -5.29 -10.47
N VAL A 56 6.69 -6.41 -10.22
CA VAL A 56 7.28 -7.61 -9.62
C VAL A 56 8.30 -8.20 -10.58
N LEU A 57 7.96 -8.34 -11.87
CA LEU A 57 8.88 -8.84 -12.89
C LEU A 57 10.10 -7.92 -13.04
N CYS A 58 9.88 -6.61 -13.16
CA CYS A 58 10.94 -5.62 -13.32
C CYS A 58 11.91 -5.60 -12.13
N ASN A 59 11.39 -5.60 -10.89
CA ASN A 59 12.24 -5.61 -9.69
C ASN A 59 13.04 -6.92 -9.55
N LYS A 60 12.43 -8.07 -9.88
CA LYS A 60 13.13 -9.36 -9.92
C LYS A 60 14.25 -9.38 -10.95
N THR A 61 14.02 -8.86 -12.16
CA THR A 61 15.04 -8.77 -13.22
C THR A 61 16.19 -7.84 -12.83
N HIS A 62 15.89 -6.70 -12.20
CA HIS A 62 16.90 -5.75 -11.74
C HIS A 62 17.55 -6.13 -10.39
N GLY A 63 17.05 -7.15 -9.70
CA GLY A 63 17.52 -7.52 -8.35
C GLY A 63 17.29 -6.44 -7.31
N THR A 64 16.21 -5.66 -7.45
CA THR A 64 15.89 -4.53 -6.56
C THR A 64 14.73 -4.89 -5.62
N GLU A 65 14.79 -4.42 -4.38
CA GLU A 65 13.73 -4.65 -3.39
C GLU A 65 12.57 -3.65 -3.51
N SER A 66 12.79 -2.54 -4.25
CA SER A 66 11.84 -1.47 -4.50
C SER A 66 12.22 -0.71 -5.76
N CYS A 67 11.24 -0.15 -6.47
CA CYS A 67 11.49 0.84 -7.51
C CYS A 67 12.32 2.02 -6.98
N ALA A 68 12.22 2.36 -5.69
CA ALA A 68 12.97 3.47 -5.08
C ALA A 68 14.50 3.29 -5.16
N PHE A 69 14.96 2.04 -5.25
CA PHE A 69 16.38 1.67 -5.31
C PHE A 69 16.81 1.21 -6.71
N CYS A 70 15.91 1.28 -7.70
CA CYS A 70 16.28 1.05 -9.08
C CYS A 70 17.20 2.18 -9.58
N PRO A 71 18.33 1.89 -10.24
CA PRO A 71 19.19 2.92 -10.82
C PRO A 71 18.49 3.83 -11.83
N GLU A 72 17.44 3.33 -12.47
CA GLU A 72 16.63 4.06 -13.45
C GLU A 72 15.53 4.91 -12.80
N PHE A 73 15.37 4.90 -11.48
CA PHE A 73 14.29 5.60 -10.79
C PHE A 73 14.52 7.12 -10.70
N PRO A 74 13.54 7.95 -11.07
CA PRO A 74 12.21 7.59 -11.59
C PRO A 74 12.21 7.24 -13.10
N CYS A 75 11.70 6.05 -13.45
CA CYS A 75 11.61 5.59 -14.83
C CYS A 75 10.22 5.84 -15.43
N GLU A 76 10.09 5.65 -16.75
CA GLU A 76 8.83 5.88 -17.47
C GLU A 76 7.69 4.98 -16.98
N MET A 77 7.97 3.72 -16.64
CA MET A 77 6.96 2.76 -16.16
C MET A 77 6.27 3.26 -14.88
N ILE A 78 7.05 3.63 -13.85
CA ILE A 78 6.47 4.12 -12.59
C ILE A 78 5.84 5.51 -12.74
N THR A 79 6.36 6.33 -13.64
CA THR A 79 5.80 7.65 -13.94
C THR A 79 4.43 7.53 -14.60
N LYS A 80 4.25 6.59 -15.54
CA LYS A 80 2.96 6.30 -16.16
C LYS A 80 1.97 5.69 -15.17
N PHE A 81 2.43 4.77 -14.32
CA PHE A 81 1.59 4.14 -13.31
C PHE A 81 0.91 5.15 -12.39
N LYS A 82 1.63 6.22 -12.01
CA LYS A 82 1.09 7.34 -11.22
C LYS A 82 -0.15 7.98 -11.88
N ASP A 83 -0.17 8.05 -13.21
CA ASP A 83 -1.19 8.76 -13.99
C ASP A 83 -2.30 7.83 -14.51
N GLU A 84 -2.34 6.58 -14.03
CA GLU A 84 -3.42 5.64 -14.36
C GLU A 84 -4.78 6.03 -13.73
N VAL A 85 -5.79 5.22 -14.07
CA VAL A 85 -7.19 5.45 -13.71
C VAL A 85 -7.42 5.51 -12.19
N TRP A 86 -6.62 4.79 -11.41
CA TRP A 86 -6.83 4.67 -9.97
C TRP A 86 -6.10 5.76 -9.20
N GLU A 87 -6.84 6.61 -8.50
CA GLU A 87 -6.25 7.78 -7.83
C GLU A 87 -5.18 7.39 -6.79
N HIS A 88 -5.32 6.24 -6.11
CA HIS A 88 -4.31 5.78 -5.14
C HIS A 88 -2.93 5.52 -5.77
N HIS A 89 -2.82 5.49 -7.09
CA HIS A 89 -1.52 5.45 -7.77
C HIS A 89 -0.81 6.81 -7.77
N GLN A 90 -1.51 7.94 -7.57
CA GLN A 90 -0.92 9.29 -7.67
C GLN A 90 0.17 9.55 -6.62
N VAL A 91 0.11 8.84 -5.48
CA VAL A 91 1.06 8.97 -4.37
C VAL A 91 2.34 8.13 -4.54
N VAL A 92 2.41 7.25 -5.53
CA VAL A 92 3.50 6.26 -5.66
C VAL A 92 4.88 6.91 -5.81
N LEU A 93 5.00 7.98 -6.61
CA LEU A 93 6.28 8.68 -6.75
C LEU A 93 6.71 9.33 -5.43
N GLN A 94 5.79 9.97 -4.73
CA GLN A 94 6.08 10.57 -3.43
C GLN A 94 6.54 9.51 -2.42
N ASN A 95 5.86 8.37 -2.36
CA ASN A 95 6.23 7.26 -1.52
C ASN A 95 7.61 6.70 -1.87
N LEU A 96 7.90 6.50 -3.16
CA LEU A 96 9.20 5.97 -3.60
C LEU A 96 10.35 6.96 -3.34
N PHE A 97 10.13 8.27 -3.52
CA PHE A 97 11.11 9.27 -3.09
C PHE A 97 11.34 9.21 -1.57
N ARG A 98 10.28 9.07 -0.78
CA ARG A 98 10.39 8.96 0.67
C ARG A 98 11.11 7.68 1.10
N ILE A 99 10.83 6.55 0.45
CA ILE A 99 11.54 5.28 0.67
C ILE A 99 13.03 5.44 0.36
N ARG A 100 13.37 6.10 -0.76
CA ARG A 100 14.77 6.35 -1.14
C ARG A 100 15.51 7.23 -0.12
N GLU A 101 14.82 8.20 0.47
CA GLU A 101 15.38 9.14 1.46
C GLU A 101 15.49 8.52 2.86
N ALA A 102 14.44 7.85 3.32
CA ALA A 102 14.26 7.47 4.72
C ALA A 102 14.48 5.97 4.99
N GLY A 103 14.50 5.13 3.95
CA GLY A 103 14.51 3.68 4.05
C GLY A 103 13.10 3.09 4.18
N ILE A 104 13.00 1.77 3.93
CA ILE A 104 11.71 1.05 3.92
C ILE A 104 11.09 1.01 5.32
N GLU A 105 11.84 0.68 6.37
CA GLU A 105 11.25 0.50 7.71
C GLU A 105 10.61 1.79 8.21
N LYS A 106 11.34 2.90 8.12
CA LYS A 106 10.85 4.21 8.53
C LYS A 106 9.63 4.67 7.73
N TRP A 107 9.65 4.46 6.40
CA TRP A 107 8.48 4.77 5.58
C TRP A 107 7.26 3.91 5.97
N LEU A 108 7.44 2.63 6.28
CA LEU A 108 6.33 1.77 6.74
C LEU A 108 5.74 2.23 8.08
N GLU A 109 6.57 2.68 9.02
CA GLU A 109 6.12 3.28 10.28
C GLU A 109 5.30 4.56 10.04
N GLU A 110 5.82 5.44 9.17
CA GLU A 110 5.14 6.68 8.76
C GLU A 110 3.78 6.39 8.12
N GLN A 111 3.71 5.41 7.21
CA GLN A 111 2.45 5.02 6.57
C GLN A 111 1.49 4.35 7.56
N ALA A 112 1.98 3.50 8.46
CA ALA A 112 1.15 2.87 9.48
C ALA A 112 0.47 3.88 10.40
N GLU A 113 1.14 5.00 10.71
CA GLU A 113 0.53 6.09 11.46
C GLU A 113 -0.39 6.94 10.58
N TYR A 114 0.06 7.30 9.38
CA TYR A 114 -0.70 8.12 8.43
C TYR A 114 -2.05 7.50 8.08
N TRP A 115 -2.15 6.18 8.00
CA TRP A 115 -3.37 5.44 7.69
C TRP A 115 -4.20 5.05 8.92
N LYS A 116 -4.01 5.69 10.07
CA LYS A 116 -4.93 5.58 11.21
C LYS A 116 -6.00 6.67 11.20
N CYS A 117 -7.13 6.36 11.81
CA CYS A 117 -8.13 7.33 12.19
C CYS A 117 -7.54 8.24 13.28
N PRO A 118 -7.57 9.58 13.12
CA PRO A 118 -6.98 10.49 14.09
C PRO A 118 -7.74 10.51 15.43
N ALA A 119 -9.01 10.11 15.45
CA ALA A 119 -9.83 10.11 16.66
C ALA A 119 -9.69 8.83 17.51
N CYS A 120 -9.70 7.66 16.86
CA CYS A 120 -9.71 6.38 17.59
C CYS A 120 -8.51 5.46 17.29
N GLY A 121 -7.62 5.83 16.38
CA GLY A 121 -6.46 5.02 15.99
C GLY A 121 -6.80 3.79 15.14
N CYS A 122 -8.07 3.57 14.76
CA CYS A 122 -8.47 2.49 13.87
C CYS A 122 -7.74 2.59 12.53
N ARG A 123 -7.35 1.46 11.96
CA ARG A 123 -6.81 1.42 10.59
C ARG A 123 -7.87 1.92 9.59
N THR A 124 -7.39 2.62 8.56
CA THR A 124 -8.21 3.11 7.45
C THR A 124 -7.71 2.53 6.13
N GLN A 125 -8.56 2.55 5.11
CA GLN A 125 -8.24 2.09 3.75
C GLN A 125 -8.28 3.24 2.73
N TRP A 126 -7.78 2.98 1.52
CA TRP A 126 -7.91 3.90 0.41
C TRP A 126 -9.36 4.28 0.17
N TYR A 127 -9.58 5.54 -0.23
CA TYR A 127 -10.91 6.11 -0.53
C TYR A 127 -11.88 6.21 0.65
N GLN A 128 -11.47 5.81 1.86
CA GLN A 128 -12.32 5.90 3.04
C GLN A 128 -12.50 7.37 3.47
N THR A 129 -13.74 7.84 3.51
CA THR A 129 -14.08 9.22 3.94
C THR A 129 -14.57 9.30 5.39
N THR A 130 -14.87 8.14 6.01
CA THR A 130 -15.43 8.06 7.36
C THR A 130 -14.85 6.85 8.08
N CYS A 131 -14.46 6.99 9.34
CA CYS A 131 -13.96 5.89 10.16
C CYS A 131 -15.07 4.86 10.41
N THR A 132 -14.84 3.60 10.05
CA THR A 132 -15.82 2.52 10.24
C THR A 132 -16.04 2.18 11.72
N GLN A 133 -15.10 2.54 12.60
CA GLN A 133 -15.22 2.26 14.04
C GLN A 133 -15.89 3.39 14.84
N CYS A 134 -15.48 4.65 14.64
CA CYS A 134 -15.96 5.76 15.47
C CYS A 134 -16.80 6.81 14.71
N GLY A 135 -16.91 6.72 13.38
CA GLY A 135 -17.66 7.68 12.57
C GLY A 135 -16.94 9.01 12.28
N GLU A 136 -15.69 9.19 12.75
CA GLU A 136 -14.89 10.39 12.47
C GLU A 136 -14.69 10.60 10.96
N LYS A 137 -14.68 11.86 10.51
CA LYS A 137 -14.43 12.18 9.10
C LYS A 137 -12.94 11.96 8.80
N ILE A 138 -12.66 11.20 7.74
CA ILE A 138 -11.29 10.98 7.25
C ILE A 138 -11.05 11.94 6.09
N GLU A 139 -10.04 12.80 6.23
CA GLU A 139 -9.58 13.64 5.12
C GLU A 139 -9.03 12.78 3.99
N ARG A 140 -9.14 13.28 2.75
CA ARG A 140 -8.63 12.57 1.58
C ARG A 140 -7.10 12.55 1.63
N ARG A 141 -6.52 11.34 1.55
CA ARG A 141 -5.09 11.04 1.71
C ARG A 141 -4.41 10.55 0.42
N ILE A 142 -5.10 10.75 -0.70
CA ILE A 142 -4.75 10.28 -2.04
C ILE A 142 -4.77 11.47 -2.97
#